data_AF-A0A8S3FUQ4-F1
#
_entry.id   AF-A0A8S3FUQ4-F1
#
_cell.length_a   1.000
_cell.length_b   1.000
_cell.length_c   1.000
_cell.angle_alpha   90.00
_cell.angle_beta   90.00
_cell.angle_gamma   90.00
#
_symmetry.space_group_name_H-M   'P 1'
#
loop_
_entity.id
_entity.type
_entity.pdbx_description
1 polymer ?
#
loop_
_entity_poly.entity_id
_entity_poly.type
_entity_poly.pdbx_seq_one_letter_code
_entity_poly.pdbx_strand_id
1 'polypeptide(L)'
;DGYIVSSLEPFFTDSKNNDAAILKHCMLNNEQQVLSWLRDNDVLVLDRGFRDTVNTLNRLGLKVAMPDFLHNQQQLPADEANRTRLVTKNRWVIESGKI
;
A
#
# COMPACT_ATOMS: atom_id res chain seq x y z
N ASP A 1 12.35 -14.11 -7.34
CA ASP A 1 13.40 -13.13 -6.99
C ASP A 1 12.82 -11.73 -7.08
N GLY A 2 12.91 -10.95 -6.00
CA GLY A 2 12.52 -9.54 -5.97
C GLY A 2 13.77 -8.66 -6.08
N TYR A 3 13.66 -7.52 -6.75
CA TYR A 3 14.75 -6.56 -6.89
C TYR A 3 14.22 -5.14 -6.74
N ILE A 4 15.09 -4.22 -6.32
CA ILE A 4 14.78 -2.80 -6.23
C ILE A 4 14.89 -2.20 -7.63
N VAL A 5 13.80 -1.62 -8.13
CA VAL A 5 13.75 -1.00 -9.48
C VAL A 5 14.29 0.43 -9.44
N SER A 6 13.99 1.16 -8.37
CA SER A 6 14.43 2.55 -8.17
C SER A 6 14.30 2.95 -6.70
N SER A 7 14.99 4.03 -6.32
CA SER A 7 14.82 4.71 -5.04
C SER A 7 14.58 6.19 -5.29
N LEU A 8 13.70 6.79 -4.49
CA LEU A 8 13.56 8.24 -4.43
C LEU A 8 14.58 8.81 -3.45
N GLU A 9 14.89 10.10 -3.60
CA GLU A 9 15.72 10.84 -2.66
C GLU A 9 15.03 10.97 -1.30
N PRO A 10 15.78 11.21 -0.20
CA PRO A 10 15.20 11.38 1.12
C PRO A 10 14.18 12.51 1.19
N PHE A 11 13.07 12.26 1.87
CA PHE A 11 12.09 13.29 2.22
C PHE A 11 12.48 13.95 3.55
N PHE A 12 12.17 15.25 3.69
CA PHE A 12 12.39 15.95 4.95
C PHE A 12 11.52 15.34 6.06
N THR A 13 12.13 15.08 7.22
CA THR A 13 11.43 14.62 8.42
C THR A 13 10.66 15.77 9.06
N ASP A 14 9.53 16.15 8.46
CA ASP A 14 8.55 17.07 9.03
C ASP A 14 7.22 16.35 9.32
N SER A 15 6.29 17.03 10.00
CA SER A 15 4.99 16.45 10.35
C SER A 15 4.08 16.18 9.14
N LYS A 16 4.47 16.61 7.93
CA LYS A 16 3.70 16.48 6.70
C LYS A 16 4.14 15.28 5.86
N ASN A 17 5.38 14.83 5.99
CA ASN A 17 5.96 13.73 5.20
C ASN A 17 5.96 12.39 5.96
N ASN A 18 4.79 11.96 6.43
CA ASN A 18 4.64 10.56 6.84
C ASN A 18 4.56 9.64 5.60
N ASP A 19 4.76 8.34 5.78
CA ASP A 19 4.82 7.38 4.67
C ASP A 19 3.57 7.44 3.76
N ALA A 20 2.39 7.64 4.34
CA ALA A 20 1.14 7.76 3.60
C ALA A 20 1.10 9.04 2.74
N ALA A 21 1.56 10.17 3.29
CA ALA A 21 1.65 11.42 2.55
C ALA A 21 2.69 11.34 1.43
N ILE A 22 3.85 10.71 1.69
CA ILE A 22 4.89 10.46 0.69
C ILE A 22 4.34 9.58 -0.43
N LEU A 23 3.72 8.43 -0.13
CA LEU A 23 3.12 7.56 -1.14
C LEU A 23 2.12 8.32 -2.02
N LYS A 24 1.24 9.10 -1.39
CA LYS A 24 0.25 9.91 -2.10
C LYS A 24 0.89 10.92 -3.04
N HIS A 25 1.93 11.62 -2.58
CA HIS A 25 2.69 12.56 -3.39
C HIS A 25 3.31 11.87 -4.61
N CYS A 26 4.02 10.75 -4.38
CA CYS A 26 4.70 10.01 -5.44
C CYS A 26 3.73 9.53 -6.53
N MET A 27 2.58 9.00 -6.13
CA MET A 27 1.58 8.48 -7.07
C MET A 27 0.86 9.60 -7.83
N LEU A 28 0.55 10.72 -7.19
CA LEU A 28 -0.12 11.85 -7.83
C LEU A 28 0.77 12.59 -8.83
N ASN A 29 2.05 12.76 -8.50
CA ASN A 29 3.01 13.42 -9.37
C ASN A 29 3.65 12.47 -10.38
N ASN A 30 3.32 11.19 -10.32
CA ASN A 30 3.94 10.14 -11.13
C ASN A 30 5.47 10.19 -11.04
N GLU A 31 5.98 10.31 -9.81
CA GLU A 31 7.42 10.42 -9.54
C GLU A 31 8.18 9.26 -10.17
N GLN A 32 9.30 9.55 -10.83
CA GLN A 32 10.09 8.58 -11.59
C GLN A 32 9.28 7.72 -12.59
N GLN A 33 8.13 8.23 -13.06
CA GLN A 33 7.20 7.52 -13.94
C GLN A 33 6.66 6.21 -13.33
N VAL A 34 6.52 6.14 -12.00
CA VAL A 34 6.07 4.94 -11.28
C VAL A 34 4.78 4.31 -11.83
N LEU A 35 3.83 5.12 -12.32
CA LEU A 35 2.57 4.61 -12.88
C LEU A 35 2.78 3.80 -14.16
N SER A 36 3.87 4.05 -14.90
CA SER A 36 4.21 3.27 -16.11
C SER A 36 4.76 1.87 -15.78
N TRP A 37 5.14 1.62 -14.52
CA TRP A 37 5.58 0.30 -14.07
C TRP A 37 4.41 -0.63 -13.74
N LEU A 38 3.23 -0.04 -13.52
CA LEU A 38 2.02 -0.77 -13.17
C LEU A 38 1.28 -1.21 -14.43
N ARG A 39 0.65 -2.38 -14.35
CA ARG A 39 -0.21 -2.94 -15.39
C ARG A 39 -1.66 -2.91 -14.95
N ASP A 40 -2.54 -2.99 -15.93
CA ASP A 40 -3.96 -3.16 -15.68
C ASP A 40 -4.20 -4.40 -14.80
N ASN A 41 -4.98 -4.21 -13.73
CA ASN A 41 -5.32 -5.20 -12.71
C ASN A 41 -4.24 -5.50 -11.67
N ASP A 42 -3.11 -4.81 -11.67
CA ASP A 42 -2.19 -4.88 -10.54
C ASP A 42 -2.89 -4.44 -9.25
N VAL A 43 -2.55 -5.11 -8.15
CA VAL A 43 -3.12 -4.85 -6.82
C VAL A 43 -2.03 -4.32 -5.90
N LEU A 44 -2.20 -3.09 -5.44
CA LEU A 44 -1.33 -2.48 -4.44
C LEU A 44 -1.72 -3.03 -3.06
N VAL A 45 -0.79 -3.74 -2.42
CA VAL A 45 -0.98 -4.32 -1.10
C VAL A 45 -0.37 -3.38 -0.06
N LEU A 46 -1.22 -2.71 0.74
CA LEU A 46 -0.80 -1.67 1.68
C LEU A 46 -1.00 -2.06 3.15
N ASP A 47 -0.24 -1.42 4.04
CA ASP A 47 -0.52 -1.46 5.48
C ASP A 47 -1.67 -0.53 5.88
N ARG A 48 -2.29 -0.80 7.04
CA ARG A 48 -3.36 0.03 7.63
C ARG A 48 -2.95 1.48 7.84
N GLY A 49 -1.66 1.77 8.06
CA GLY A 49 -1.13 3.13 8.14
C GLY A 49 -1.37 3.98 6.88
N PHE A 50 -1.62 3.36 5.74
CA PHE A 50 -1.87 4.04 4.46
C PHE A 50 -3.36 4.28 4.16
N ARG A 51 -4.27 3.99 5.10
CA ARG A 51 -5.72 4.09 4.89
C ARG A 51 -6.19 5.40 4.24
N ASP A 52 -5.56 6.52 4.60
CA ASP A 52 -5.95 7.86 4.13
C ASP A 52 -5.55 8.09 2.65
N THR A 53 -4.71 7.22 2.08
CA THR A 53 -4.30 7.25 0.68
C THR A 53 -5.21 6.44 -0.23
N VAL A 54 -5.94 5.45 0.30
CA VAL A 54 -6.71 4.46 -0.47
C VAL A 54 -7.67 5.14 -1.44
N ASN A 55 -8.43 6.13 -0.98
CA ASN A 55 -9.36 6.88 -1.82
C ASN A 55 -8.66 7.62 -2.97
N THR A 56 -7.42 8.09 -2.76
CA THR A 56 -6.64 8.76 -3.81
C THR A 56 -6.18 7.76 -4.86
N LEU A 57 -5.65 6.62 -4.43
CA LEU A 57 -5.17 5.56 -5.32
C LEU A 57 -6.31 4.97 -6.16
N ASN A 58 -7.47 4.73 -5.55
CA ASN A 58 -8.66 4.27 -6.29
C ASN A 58 -9.11 5.28 -7.35
N ARG A 59 -8.99 6.60 -7.08
CA ARG A 59 -9.29 7.64 -8.08
C ARG A 59 -8.31 7.69 -9.24
N LEU A 60 -7.08 7.20 -9.03
CA LEU A 60 -6.09 6.98 -10.09
C LEU A 60 -6.35 5.69 -10.89
N GLY A 61 -7.44 4.96 -10.59
CA GLY A 61 -7.78 3.69 -11.24
C GLY A 61 -7.02 2.49 -10.69
N LEU A 62 -6.27 2.65 -9.60
CA LEU A 62 -5.47 1.58 -9.01
C LEU A 62 -6.32 0.72 -8.08
N LYS A 63 -6.08 -0.59 -8.07
CA LYS A 63 -6.72 -1.50 -7.11
C LYS A 63 -5.88 -1.57 -5.86
N VAL A 64 -6.50 -1.36 -4.70
CA VAL A 64 -5.81 -1.37 -3.41
C VAL A 64 -6.41 -2.46 -2.51
N ALA A 65 -5.53 -3.24 -1.89
CA ALA A 65 -5.88 -4.20 -0.85
C ALA A 65 -5.15 -3.86 0.45
N MET A 66 -5.87 -3.86 1.56
CA MET A 66 -5.37 -3.49 2.88
C MET A 66 -6.07 -4.36 3.93
N PRO A 67 -5.43 -4.67 5.09
CA PRO A 67 -6.12 -5.36 6.18
C PRO A 67 -7.35 -4.57 6.65
N ASP A 68 -8.45 -5.26 6.90
CA ASP A 68 -9.69 -4.64 7.37
C ASP A 68 -9.52 -4.09 8.79
N PHE A 69 -10.31 -3.05 9.10
CA PHE A 69 -10.41 -2.52 10.46
C PHE A 69 -11.51 -3.25 11.22
N LEU A 70 -11.24 -3.57 12.49
CA LEU A 70 -12.31 -3.86 13.44
C LEU A 70 -13.08 -2.55 13.67
N HIS A 71 -14.38 -2.58 13.40
CA HIS A 71 -15.27 -1.46 13.68
C HIS A 71 -15.87 -1.65 15.07
N ASN A 72 -17.18 -1.69 15.19
CA ASN A 72 -17.88 -1.90 16.47
C ASN A 72 -17.95 -3.39 16.88
N GLN A 73 -17.00 -4.22 16.41
CA GLN A 73 -16.99 -5.65 16.62
C GLN A 73 -15.66 -6.09 17.20
N GLN A 74 -15.68 -7.15 18.03
CA GLN A 74 -14.46 -7.73 18.59
C GLN A 74 -13.69 -8.60 17.60
N GLN A 75 -14.37 -9.13 16.57
CA GLN A 75 -13.80 -10.02 15.57
C GLN A 75 -14.41 -9.75 14.19
N LEU A 76 -13.63 -10.00 13.13
CA LEU A 76 -14.12 -9.94 11.76
C LEU A 76 -14.94 -11.22 11.44
N PRO A 77 -16.00 -11.11 10.63
CA PRO A 77 -16.63 -12.25 9.97
C PRO A 77 -15.62 -13.12 9.22
N ALA A 78 -15.91 -14.42 9.06
CA ALA A 78 -14.95 -15.37 8.51
C ALA A 78 -14.40 -14.97 7.13
N ASP A 79 -15.24 -14.41 6.26
CA ASP A 79 -14.85 -13.96 4.93
C ASP A 79 -13.93 -12.72 4.96
N GLU A 80 -14.27 -11.71 5.76
CA GLU A 80 -13.42 -10.53 6.01
C GLU A 80 -12.10 -10.93 6.64
N ALA A 81 -12.16 -11.79 7.65
CA ALA A 81 -10.98 -12.29 8.35
C ALA A 81 -10.06 -13.09 7.41
N ASN A 82 -10.61 -13.81 6.43
CA ASN A 82 -9.83 -14.52 5.42
C ASN A 82 -9.19 -13.56 4.41
N ARG A 83 -9.91 -12.54 3.94
CA ARG A 83 -9.35 -11.48 3.07
C ARG A 83 -8.21 -10.74 3.76
N THR A 84 -8.42 -10.35 5.01
CA THR A 84 -7.40 -9.71 5.84
C THR A 84 -6.16 -10.60 5.99
N ARG A 85 -6.33 -11.90 6.30
CA ARG A 85 -5.21 -12.85 6.40
C ARG A 85 -4.45 -13.00 5.08
N LEU A 86 -5.14 -12.99 3.94
CA LEU A 86 -4.51 -13.06 2.62
C LEU A 86 -3.61 -11.84 2.37
N VAL A 87 -4.11 -10.64 2.66
CA VAL A 87 -3.35 -9.39 2.54
C VAL A 87 -2.12 -9.42 3.44
N THR A 88 -2.29 -9.79 4.71
CA THR A 88 -1.18 -9.92 5.66
C THR A 88 -0.14 -10.93 5.17
N LYS A 89 -0.56 -12.13 4.74
CA LYS A 89 0.38 -13.17 4.27
C LYS A 89 1.21 -12.74 3.06
N ASN A 90 0.62 -12.00 2.12
CA ASN A 90 1.36 -11.46 0.98
C ASN A 90 2.43 -10.45 1.41
N ARG A 91 2.09 -9.56 2.36
CA ARG A 91 3.05 -8.61 2.92
C ARG A 91 4.20 -9.28 3.65
N TRP A 92 3.92 -10.35 4.40
CA TRP A 92 4.94 -11.11 5.12
C TRP A 92 6.06 -11.59 4.19
N VAL A 93 5.79 -11.92 2.92
CA VAL A 93 6.84 -12.33 1.97
C VAL A 93 7.85 -11.20 1.73
N ILE A 94 7.37 -9.96 1.64
CA ILE A 94 8.20 -8.76 1.46
C ILE A 94 8.91 -8.39 2.77
N GLU A 95 8.18 -8.42 3.89
CA GLU A 95 8.69 -8.03 5.21
C GLU A 95 9.67 -9.05 5.82
N SER A 96 9.52 -10.34 5.47
CA SER A 96 10.40 -11.42 5.97
C SER A 96 11.64 -11.65 5.12
N GLY A 97 11.81 -10.92 4.01
CA GLY A 97 13.01 -11.05 3.19
C GLY A 97 14.25 -10.78 4.07
N LYS A 98 15.31 -11.60 4.11
CA LYS A 98 15.79 -12.59 3.15
C LYS A 98 15.55 -12.19 1.69
N ILE A 99 15.82 -10.92 1.42
CA ILE A 99 16.22 -10.43 0.10
C ILE A 99 17.73 -10.67 -0.01
#